data_AF-A0A0L8MED3-F1
#
_entry.id   AF-A0A0L8MED3-F1
#
_cell.length_a   1.000
_cell.length_b   1.000
_cell.length_c   1.000
_cell.angle_alpha   90.00
_cell.angle_beta   90.00
_cell.angle_gamma   90.00
#
_symmetry.space_group_name_H-M   'P 1'
#
loop_
_entity.id
_entity.type
_entity.pdbx_description
1 polymer ?
#
loop_
_entity_poly.entity_id
_entity_poly.type
_entity_poly.pdbx_seq_one_letter_code
_entity_poly.pdbx_strand_id
1 'polypeptide(L)'
;DPYWVKRKWARKAPIKTQARIDTPKPFGRPTGEVVTVAGVAWAQHRGIDRVEVRVDDGPWQTADLAPQANKDTWRQWSFPWKPTPGGHNLTVRATDG
;
A
#
# COMPACT_ATOMS: atom_id res chain seq x y z
N ASP A 1 6.00 8.78 34.16
CA ASP A 1 5.88 8.18 32.82
C ASP A 1 5.06 6.88 32.85
N PRO A 2 4.16 6.62 31.89
CA PRO A 2 3.39 5.37 31.77
C PRO A 2 4.30 4.14 31.58
N TYR A 3 3.79 2.95 31.93
CA TYR A 3 4.54 1.68 31.96
C TYR A 3 5.36 1.39 30.67
N TRP A 4 4.81 1.67 29.49
CA TRP A 4 5.45 1.41 28.19
C TRP A 4 6.45 2.48 27.76
N VAL A 5 6.21 3.75 28.12
CA VAL A 5 7.14 4.85 27.78
C VAL A 5 8.48 4.65 28.50
N LYS A 6 8.45 4.16 29.74
CA LYS A 6 9.66 3.73 30.47
C LYS A 6 10.45 2.63 29.74
N ARG A 7 9.77 1.83 28.91
CA ARG A 7 10.33 0.74 28.09
C ARG A 7 10.61 1.17 26.65
N LYS A 8 10.94 2.45 26.45
CA LYS A 8 11.37 3.03 25.18
C LYS A 8 10.29 3.10 24.09
N TRP A 9 9.02 2.86 24.42
CA TRP A 9 7.93 3.17 23.50
C TRP A 9 7.77 4.68 23.37
N ALA A 10 7.47 5.14 22.16
CA ALA A 10 7.21 6.55 21.92
C ALA A 10 6.00 7.01 22.73
N ARG A 11 6.13 8.16 23.40
CA ARG A 11 5.03 8.76 24.17
C ARG A 11 3.86 9.21 23.26
N LYS A 12 4.19 9.67 22.05
CA LYS A 12 3.23 9.96 20.98
C LYS A 12 3.54 8.99 19.84
N ALA A 13 2.55 8.18 19.45
CA ALA A 13 2.68 7.19 18.39
C ALA A 13 1.55 7.40 17.36
N PRO A 14 1.58 8.50 16.58
CA PRO A 14 0.58 8.72 15.55
C PRO A 14 0.71 7.64 14.48
N ILE A 15 -0.42 7.26 13.90
CA ILE A 15 -0.41 6.36 12.75
C ILE A 15 0.05 7.14 11.52
N LYS A 16 1.21 6.74 11.01
CA LYS A 16 1.78 7.27 9.77
C LYS A 16 1.03 6.71 8.56
N THR A 17 1.08 7.45 7.47
CA THR A 17 0.57 7.02 6.17
C THR A 17 1.43 5.89 5.65
N GLN A 18 0.79 4.82 5.23
CA GLN A 18 1.45 3.60 4.79
C GLN A 18 0.62 2.92 3.69
N ALA A 19 1.30 2.16 2.85
CA ALA A 19 0.71 1.26 1.88
C ALA A 19 1.53 -0.02 1.79
N ARG A 20 0.88 -1.13 1.45
CA ARG A 20 1.50 -2.44 1.31
C ARG A 20 0.89 -3.18 0.12
N ILE A 21 1.73 -3.90 -0.60
CA ILE A 21 1.35 -4.86 -1.64
C ILE A 21 1.11 -6.23 -0.97
N ASP A 22 -0.07 -6.79 -1.16
CA ASP A 22 -0.45 -8.10 -0.61
C ASP A 22 -0.41 -9.21 -1.67
N THR A 23 -0.66 -8.85 -2.93
CA THR A 23 -0.55 -9.71 -4.11
C THR A 23 0.05 -8.92 -5.29
N PRO A 24 0.89 -9.52 -6.13
CA PRO A 24 1.45 -10.87 -5.97
C PRO A 24 2.37 -10.98 -4.74
N LYS A 25 2.53 -12.21 -4.21
CA LYS A 25 3.50 -12.45 -3.13
C LYS A 25 4.94 -12.25 -3.64
N PRO A 26 5.89 -11.84 -2.77
CA PRO A 26 7.30 -11.76 -3.15
C PRO A 26 7.79 -13.06 -3.79
N PHE A 27 8.52 -12.94 -4.91
CA PHE A 27 9.01 -14.06 -5.73
C PHE A 27 7.92 -14.99 -6.29
N GLY A 28 6.65 -14.57 -6.25
CA GLY A 28 5.55 -15.26 -6.90
C GLY A 28 5.73 -15.31 -8.42
N ARG A 29 5.18 -16.35 -9.04
CA ARG A 29 5.18 -16.54 -10.50
C ARG A 29 3.74 -16.51 -11.02
N PRO A 30 3.06 -15.35 -10.95
CA PRO A 30 1.70 -15.25 -11.44
C PRO A 30 1.66 -15.56 -12.94
N THR A 31 0.64 -16.30 -13.36
CA THR A 31 0.39 -16.64 -14.77
C THR A 31 -0.77 -15.81 -15.28
N GLY A 32 -0.67 -15.33 -16.52
CA GLY A 32 -1.72 -14.55 -17.18
C GLY A 32 -1.16 -13.33 -17.90
N GLU A 33 -1.95 -12.81 -18.86
CA GLU A 33 -1.63 -11.58 -19.58
C GLU A 33 -1.72 -10.35 -18.67
N VAL A 34 -2.64 -10.37 -17.71
CA VAL A 34 -2.85 -9.32 -16.72
C VAL A 34 -2.70 -9.93 -15.33
N VAL A 35 -1.85 -9.31 -14.52
CA VAL A 35 -1.63 -9.62 -13.11
C VAL A 35 -2.21 -8.50 -12.26
N THR A 36 -3.13 -8.83 -11.36
CA THR A 36 -3.63 -7.85 -10.39
C THR A 36 -2.61 -7.65 -9.28
N VAL A 37 -2.05 -6.44 -9.21
CA VAL A 37 -1.27 -5.97 -8.07
C VAL A 37 -2.24 -5.29 -7.11
N ALA A 38 -2.31 -5.74 -5.86
CA ALA A 38 -3.29 -5.21 -4.91
C ALA A 38 -2.81 -5.30 -3.47
N GLY A 39 -3.44 -4.53 -2.59
CA GLY A 39 -3.17 -4.56 -1.17
C GLY A 39 -3.99 -3.54 -0.39
N VAL A 40 -3.38 -2.99 0.65
CA VAL A 40 -4.04 -2.05 1.58
C VAL A 40 -3.19 -0.80 1.81
N ALA A 41 -3.87 0.32 2.09
CA ALA A 41 -3.27 1.56 2.53
C ALA A 41 -4.02 2.10 3.75
N TRP A 42 -3.31 2.80 4.64
CA TRP A 42 -3.92 3.35 5.86
C TRP A 42 -3.25 4.65 6.32
N ALA A 43 -4.10 5.53 6.83
CA ALA A 43 -3.75 6.76 7.51
C ALA A 43 -4.94 7.15 8.40
N GLN A 44 -5.20 6.35 9.44
CA GLN A 44 -6.38 6.56 10.29
C GLN A 44 -6.46 8.01 10.80
N HIS A 45 -7.70 8.49 10.92
CA HIS A 45 -8.15 9.85 11.22
C HIS A 45 -8.02 10.87 10.09
N ARG A 46 -7.23 10.58 9.05
CA ARG A 46 -7.04 11.42 7.86
C ARG A 46 -7.77 10.78 6.67
N GLY A 47 -7.41 9.54 6.35
CA GLY A 47 -7.94 8.80 5.21
C GLY A 47 -6.90 8.63 4.12
N ILE A 48 -7.25 7.90 3.06
CA ILE A 48 -6.37 7.69 1.91
C ILE A 48 -7.02 8.28 0.68
N ASP A 49 -6.35 9.26 0.09
CA ASP A 49 -6.79 9.99 -1.10
C ASP A 49 -6.27 9.36 -2.39
N ARG A 50 -5.05 8.82 -2.35
CA ARG A 50 -4.41 8.23 -3.52
C ARG A 50 -3.45 7.10 -3.14
N VAL A 51 -3.45 6.04 -3.94
CA VAL A 51 -2.40 5.02 -3.96
C VAL A 51 -1.80 4.99 -5.35
N GLU A 52 -0.48 4.88 -5.42
CA GLU A 52 0.26 4.78 -6.67
C GLU A 52 1.21 3.59 -6.61
N VAL A 53 1.35 2.90 -7.74
CA VAL A 53 2.25 1.77 -7.95
C VAL A 53 3.32 2.18 -8.96
N ARG A 54 4.55 1.73 -8.71
CA ARG A 54 5.65 1.82 -9.66
C ARG A 54 6.16 0.42 -9.97
N VAL A 55 6.34 0.15 -11.26
CA VAL A 55 6.99 -1.06 -11.78
C VAL A 55 8.41 -0.69 -12.15
N ASP A 56 9.38 -1.38 -11.55
CA ASP A 56 10.82 -1.12 -11.66
C ASP A 56 11.13 0.37 -11.41
N ASP A 57 11.86 1.00 -12.33
CA ASP A 57 12.20 2.43 -12.32
C ASP A 57 11.29 3.26 -13.22
N GLY A 58 10.13 2.72 -13.60
CA GLY A 58 9.14 3.39 -14.42
C GLY A 58 8.42 4.56 -13.71
N PRO A 59 7.44 5.19 -14.38
CA PRO A 59 6.62 6.22 -13.76
C PRO A 59 5.71 5.64 -12.67
N TRP A 60 5.30 6.50 -11.73
CA TRP A 60 4.20 6.19 -10.81
C TRP A 60 2.88 6.16 -11.57
N GLN A 61 2.06 5.15 -11.29
CA GLN A 61 0.76 4.95 -11.89
C GLN A 61 -0.30 4.87 -10.79
N THR A 62 -1.42 5.56 -10.98
CA THR A 62 -2.52 5.57 -10.01
C THR A 62 -3.19 4.21 -9.95
N ALA A 63 -3.41 3.71 -8.73
CA ALA A 63 -4.19 2.50 -8.46
C ALA A 63 -5.65 2.86 -8.17
N ASP A 64 -6.54 1.91 -8.45
CA ASP A 64 -7.95 2.03 -8.11
C ASP A 64 -8.16 1.80 -6.62
N LEU A 65 -8.87 2.71 -5.97
CA LEU A 65 -9.22 2.60 -4.56
C LEU A 65 -10.61 2.01 -4.40
N ALA A 66 -10.73 0.99 -3.54
CA ALA A 66 -12.04 0.46 -3.16
C ALA A 66 -12.89 1.52 -2.44
N PRO A 67 -14.22 1.34 -2.39
CA PRO A 67 -15.09 2.13 -1.53
C PRO A 67 -14.59 2.13 -0.08
N GLN A 68 -14.60 3.29 0.56
CA GLN A 68 -14.16 3.44 1.94
C GLN A 68 -15.36 3.41 2.89
N ALA A 69 -15.33 2.52 3.88
CA ALA A 69 -16.37 2.48 4.91
C ALA A 69 -16.29 3.70 5.84
N ASN A 70 -15.08 4.04 6.32
CA ASN A 70 -14.79 5.28 7.04
C ASN A 70 -13.28 5.61 7.03
N LYS A 71 -12.90 6.81 7.45
CA LYS A 71 -11.50 7.29 7.45
C LYS A 71 -10.53 6.54 8.38
N ASP A 72 -11.06 5.74 9.31
CA ASP A 72 -10.28 4.94 10.25
C ASP A 72 -10.09 3.48 9.78
N THR A 73 -10.68 3.12 8.63
CA THR A 73 -10.50 1.79 8.03
C THR A 73 -9.30 1.74 7.09
N TRP A 74 -8.67 0.57 7.01
CA TRP A 74 -7.70 0.29 5.95
C TRP A 74 -8.43 0.24 4.62
N ARG A 75 -7.92 0.97 3.63
CA ARG A 75 -8.53 1.06 2.31
C ARG A 75 -7.84 0.09 1.37
N GLN A 76 -8.62 -0.79 0.75
CA GLN A 76 -8.12 -1.69 -0.28
C GLN A 76 -7.85 -0.93 -1.58
N TRP A 77 -6.90 -1.42 -2.36
CA TRP A 77 -6.56 -0.87 -3.67
C TRP A 77 -6.14 -1.97 -4.63
N SER A 78 -6.29 -1.72 -5.94
CA SER A 78 -5.88 -2.64 -7.01
C SER A 78 -5.31 -1.90 -8.22
N PHE A 79 -4.39 -2.54 -8.92
CA PHE A 79 -3.75 -2.05 -10.14
C PHE A 79 -3.59 -3.22 -11.12
N PRO A 80 -4.33 -3.21 -12.25
CA PRO A 80 -4.15 -4.23 -13.29
C PRO A 80 -2.86 -3.96 -14.05
N TRP A 81 -1.93 -4.92 -14.00
CA TRP A 81 -0.61 -4.78 -14.61
C TRP A 81 -0.39 -5.83 -15.70
N LYS A 82 0.13 -5.43 -16.85
CA LYS A 82 0.58 -6.35 -17.91
C LYS A 82 2.11 -6.52 -17.82
N PRO A 83 2.62 -7.59 -17.18
CA PRO A 83 4.05 -7.79 -17.04
C PRO A 83 4.71 -8.21 -18.35
N THR A 84 5.97 -7.83 -18.53
CA THR A 84 6.86 -8.48 -19.50
C THR A 84 7.50 -9.72 -18.86
N PRO A 85 8.02 -10.68 -19.65
CA PRO A 85 8.76 -11.81 -19.09
C PRO A 85 10.00 -11.34 -18.33
N GLY A 86 10.15 -11.76 -17.07
CA GLY A 86 11.31 -11.43 -16.25
C GLY A 86 10.96 -11.22 -14.78
N GLY A 87 12.00 -10.91 -13.99
CA GLY A 87 11.83 -10.43 -12.63
C GLY A 87 11.53 -8.93 -12.65
N HIS A 88 10.59 -8.49 -11.80
CA HIS A 88 10.18 -7.09 -11.68
C HIS A 88 10.09 -6.69 -10.20
N ASN A 89 10.41 -5.43 -9.92
CA ASN A 89 10.24 -4.82 -8.61
C ASN A 89 8.97 -3.96 -8.59
N LEU A 90 8.05 -4.27 -7.68
CA LEU A 90 6.84 -3.48 -7.48
C LEU A 90 7.01 -2.62 -6.22
N THR A 91 6.82 -1.31 -6.36
CA THR A 91 6.83 -0.35 -5.25
C THR A 91 5.47 0.30 -5.13
N VAL A 92 5.02 0.57 -3.91
CA VAL A 92 3.75 1.27 -3.64
C VAL A 92 3.98 2.49 -2.75
N ARG A 93 3.20 3.55 -2.97
CA ARG A 93 3.09 4.70 -2.07
C ARG A 93 1.64 5.11 -1.89
N ALA A 94 1.33 5.76 -0.76
CA ALA A 94 0.03 6.37 -0.49
C ALA A 94 0.18 7.86 -0.18
N THR A 95 -0.85 8.62 -0.53
CA THR A 95 -1.07 10.02 -0.12
C THR A 95 -2.37 10.08 0.69
N ASP A 96 -2.32 10.76 1.83
CA ASP A 96 -3.45 11.07 2.71
C ASP A 96 -3.86 12.55 2.59
N GLY A 97 -5.05 12.87 3.09
CA GLY A 97 -5.63 14.22 3.12
C GLY A 97 -6.50 14.41 4.36
#